data_AF-A0ABD2NUU9-F1
#
_entry.id   AF-A0ABD2NUU9-F1
#
_cell.length_a   1.000
_cell.length_b   1.000
_cell.length_c   1.000
_cell.angle_alpha   90.00
_cell.angle_beta   90.00
_cell.angle_gamma   90.00
#
_symmetry.space_group_name_H-M   'P 1'
#
loop_
_entity.id
_entity.type
_entity.pdbx_description
1 polymer ?
#
loop_
_entity_poly.entity_id
_entity_poly.type
_entity_poly.pdbx_seq_one_letter_code
_entity_poly.pdbx_strand_id
1 'polypeptide(L)'
;ITLVPNKVRRASTYLHTYMWGSFKHYVELPISHNCIVPEIECTPFKLDIRYCFINCPYDRIFTLKNTSEVPGYLLYHDIEDDEGLTCNLSITESYIEPGEEITIHIEIKALKLGLHSKHL
;
A
#
# COMPACT_ATOMS: atom_id res chain seq x y z
N ILE A 1 -6.51 -5.52 5.42
CA ILE A 1 -5.87 -4.32 4.88
C ILE A 1 -4.43 -4.41 5.27
N THR A 2 -3.62 -4.93 4.36
CA THR A 2 -2.18 -4.78 4.50
C THR A 2 -1.73 -3.84 3.41
N LEU A 3 -2.05 -2.55 3.61
CA LEU A 3 -1.24 -1.50 3.01
C LEU A 3 0.17 -1.83 3.50
N VAL A 4 1.09 -2.13 2.58
CA VAL A 4 2.50 -2.25 2.92
C VAL A 4 3.05 -0.85 2.77
N PRO A 5 3.09 -0.04 3.83
CA PRO A 5 3.96 1.11 3.80
C PRO A 5 5.37 0.62 3.48
N ASN A 6 6.14 1.42 2.73
CA ASN A 6 7.60 1.27 2.71
C ASN A 6 8.06 1.01 4.15
N LYS A 7 8.88 0.01 4.45
CA LYS A 7 9.29 -0.18 5.86
C LYS A 7 10.11 1.04 6.30
N VAL A 8 9.87 1.55 7.52
CA VAL A 8 10.81 2.48 8.16
C VAL A 8 12.18 1.80 8.16
N ARG A 9 13.10 2.30 7.33
CA ARG A 9 14.44 1.74 7.20
C ARG A 9 15.42 2.90 7.37
N ARG A 10 16.18 2.85 8.46
CA ARG A 10 17.41 3.63 8.56
C ARG A 10 18.47 2.80 7.86
N ALA A 11 19.02 3.33 6.78
CA ALA A 11 20.14 2.68 6.10
C ALA A 11 21.30 3.66 5.98
N SER A 12 22.48 3.14 6.25
CA SER A 12 23.75 3.83 6.14
C SER A 12 24.54 3.18 5.01
N THR A 13 24.92 3.96 4.01
CA THR A 13 25.74 3.53 2.89
C THR A 13 27.02 4.36 2.89
N TYR A 14 28.15 3.75 2.58
CA TYR A 14 29.44 4.45 2.51
C TYR A 14 29.78 4.73 1.04
N LEU A 15 30.10 5.97 0.73
CA LEU A 15 30.64 6.34 -0.57
C LEU A 15 32.17 6.30 -0.48
N HIS A 16 32.79 5.37 -1.21
CA HIS A 16 34.24 5.26 -1.28
C HIS A 16 34.76 6.12 -2.42
N THR A 17 35.54 7.15 -2.09
CA THR A 17 36.22 7.97 -3.09
C THR A 17 37.68 7.54 -3.20
N TYR A 18 38.08 7.14 -4.40
CA TYR A 18 39.46 6.79 -4.74
C TYR A 18 40.09 7.95 -5.49
N MET A 19 41.29 8.34 -5.08
CA MET A 19 42.10 9.29 -5.84
C MET A 19 42.76 8.56 -7.02
N TRP A 20 42.72 9.17 -8.21
CA TRP A 20 43.26 8.58 -9.43
C TRP A 20 44.73 8.16 -9.24
N GLY A 21 45.04 6.88 -9.52
CA GLY A 21 46.39 6.32 -9.35
C GLY A 21 46.72 5.75 -7.97
N SER A 22 45.81 5.83 -6.99
CA SER A 22 45.97 5.22 -5.66
C SER A 22 44.85 4.22 -5.36
N PHE A 23 45.14 2.93 -5.54
CA PHE A 23 44.24 1.84 -5.11
C PHE A 23 44.38 1.51 -3.60
N LYS A 24 45.34 2.13 -2.89
CA LYS A 24 45.65 1.80 -1.49
C LYS A 24 45.01 2.71 -0.46
N HIS A 25 44.51 3.88 -0.86
CA HIS A 25 43.91 4.86 0.04
C HIS A 25 42.58 5.32 -0.54
N TYR A 26 41.50 5.09 0.20
CA TYR A 26 40.17 5.59 -0.11
C TYR A 26 39.67 6.43 1.07
N VAL A 27 38.80 7.40 0.79
CA VAL A 27 38.06 8.15 1.80
C VAL A 27 36.63 7.61 1.83
N GLU A 28 36.16 7.22 3.01
CA GLU A 28 34.76 6.83 3.24
C GLU A 28 33.95 8.05 3.64
N LEU A 29 32.90 8.35 2.87
CA LEU A 29 31.89 9.33 3.23
C LEU A 29 30.63 8.59 3.68
N PRO A 30 30.28 8.61 4.98
CA PRO A 30 29.07 7.96 5.46
C PRO A 30 27.84 8.76 5.01
N ILE A 31 26.97 8.12 4.23
CA ILE A 31 25.67 8.63 3.82
C ILE A 31 24.62 7.93 4.65
N SER A 32 23.84 8.67 5.44
CA SER A 32 22.71 8.13 6.19
C SER A 32 21.40 8.61 5.58
N HIS A 33 20.43 7.70 5.42
CA HIS A 33 19.07 8.04 5.01
C HIS A 33 18.05 7.42 5.95
N ASN A 34 17.02 8.20 6.29
CA ASN A 34 15.87 7.77 7.06
C ASN A 34 14.68 7.65 6.11
N CYS A 35 14.23 6.42 5.83
CA CYS A 35 12.99 6.20 5.10
C CYS A 35 11.81 6.40 6.08
N ILE A 36 10.99 7.42 5.81
CA ILE A 36 9.76 7.72 6.56
C ILE A 36 8.59 7.03 5.85
N VAL A 37 7.61 6.64 6.65
CA VAL A 37 6.41 5.96 6.21
C VAL A 37 5.23 6.91 6.30
N PRO A 38 4.46 7.08 5.22
CA PRO A 38 3.23 7.85 5.29
C PRO A 38 2.19 7.11 6.14
N GLU A 39 1.52 7.85 7.02
CA GLU A 39 0.37 7.37 7.77
C GLU A 39 -0.88 7.55 6.90
N ILE A 40 -1.56 6.44 6.59
CA ILE A 40 -2.75 6.43 5.74
C ILE A 40 -3.94 5.96 6.58
N GLU A 41 -4.95 6.83 6.69
CA GLU A 41 -6.23 6.49 7.31
C GLU A 41 -7.21 5.96 6.25
N CYS A 42 -7.93 4.88 6.57
CA CYS A 42 -8.92 4.27 5.69
C CYS A 42 -10.32 4.39 6.28
N THR A 43 -11.24 5.00 5.53
CA THR A 43 -12.62 5.21 5.95
C THR A 43 -13.61 4.75 4.87
N PRO A 44 -14.49 3.78 5.14
CA PRO A 44 -14.57 2.98 6.36
C PRO A 44 -13.45 1.92 6.42
N PHE A 45 -13.01 1.59 7.63
CA PHE A 45 -11.99 0.55 7.86
C PHE A 45 -12.48 -0.88 7.55
N LYS A 46 -13.80 -1.06 7.38
CA LYS A 46 -14.45 -2.34 7.09
C LYS A 46 -15.66 -2.15 6.18
N LEU A 47 -15.76 -2.99 5.16
CA LEU A 47 -16.92 -3.05 4.27
C LEU A 47 -17.74 -4.31 4.59
N ASP A 48 -18.90 -4.12 5.23
CA ASP A 48 -19.81 -5.22 5.58
C ASP A 48 -20.99 -5.30 4.60
N ILE A 49 -21.14 -6.43 3.93
CA ILE A 49 -22.30 -6.74 3.07
C ILE A 49 -23.12 -7.84 3.74
N ARG A 50 -24.27 -7.48 4.32
CA ARG A 50 -25.10 -8.41 5.11
C ARG A 50 -25.87 -9.43 4.26
N TYR A 51 -26.38 -8.99 3.12
CA TYR A 51 -27.15 -9.83 2.21
C TYR A 51 -26.58 -9.62 0.80
N CYS A 52 -26.03 -10.69 0.23
CA CYS A 52 -25.51 -10.70 -1.13
C CYS A 52 -26.12 -11.85 -1.93
N PHE A 53 -26.42 -11.60 -3.19
CA PHE A 53 -26.81 -12.63 -4.15
C PHE A 53 -25.56 -13.16 -4.86
N ILE A 54 -25.52 -14.47 -5.11
CA ILE A 54 -24.47 -15.07 -5.91
C ILE A 54 -24.48 -14.44 -7.30
N ASN A 55 -23.29 -14.16 -7.82
CA ASN A 55 -23.06 -13.56 -9.13
C ASN A 55 -23.64 -12.15 -9.31
N CYS A 56 -24.06 -11.49 -8.24
CA CYS A 56 -24.47 -10.09 -8.27
C CYS A 56 -23.31 -9.20 -7.81
N PRO A 57 -22.85 -8.23 -8.63
CA PRO A 57 -21.83 -7.28 -8.22
C PRO A 57 -22.41 -6.23 -7.26
N TYR A 58 -21.63 -5.88 -6.24
CA TYR A 58 -21.95 -4.85 -5.25
C TYR A 58 -20.85 -3.79 -5.23
N ASP A 59 -21.21 -2.58 -5.64
CA ASP A 59 -20.31 -1.43 -5.57
C ASP A 59 -20.24 -0.84 -4.18
N ARG A 60 -19.02 -0.60 -3.70
CA ARG A 60 -18.73 0.14 -2.49
C ARG A 60 -17.62 1.14 -2.75
N ILE A 61 -17.52 2.12 -1.87
CA ILE A 61 -16.45 3.11 -1.87
C ILE A 61 -15.81 3.14 -0.50
N PHE A 62 -14.51 3.39 -0.48
CA PHE A 62 -13.77 3.76 0.71
C PHE A 62 -12.74 4.82 0.34
N THR A 63 -12.38 5.64 1.31
CA THR A 63 -11.46 6.75 1.15
C THR A 63 -10.20 6.47 1.93
N LEU A 64 -9.06 6.68 1.27
CA LEU A 64 -7.74 6.69 1.88
C LEU A 64 -7.29 8.14 2.02
N LYS A 65 -6.84 8.51 3.21
CA LYS A 65 -6.32 9.85 3.52
C LYS A 65 -4.89 9.74 3.99
N ASN A 66 -3.99 10.52 3.40
CA ASN A 66 -2.65 10.66 3.93
C ASN A 66 -2.65 11.73 5.03
N THR A 67 -2.50 11.29 6.29
CA THR A 67 -2.43 12.18 7.46
C THR A 67 -1.01 12.57 7.83
N SER A 68 -0.01 12.06 7.10
CA SER A 68 1.38 12.42 7.30
C SER A 68 1.83 13.61 6.46
N GLU A 69 2.94 14.20 6.88
CA GLU A 69 3.61 15.32 6.19
C GLU A 69 4.52 14.84 5.03
N VAL A 70 4.49 13.55 4.67
CA VAL A 70 5.29 12.99 3.58
C VAL A 70 4.41 12.32 2.53
N PRO A 71 4.76 12.41 1.23
CA PRO A 71 4.01 11.72 0.19
C PRO A 71 4.13 10.21 0.34
N GLY A 72 3.08 9.51 -0.06
CA GLY A 72 3.00 8.05 -0.04
C GLY A 72 2.79 7.44 -1.40
N TYR A 73 3.16 6.17 -1.53
CA TYR A 73 2.79 5.33 -2.65
C TYR A 73 1.96 4.15 -2.13
N LEU A 74 0.80 3.96 -2.75
CA LEU A 74 -0.18 2.94 -2.44
C LEU A 74 -0.09 1.86 -3.50
N LEU A 75 -0.07 0.60 -3.07
CA LEU A 75 -0.08 -0.56 -3.96
C LEU A 75 -0.94 -1.67 -3.34
N TYR A 76 -2.02 -2.02 -4.02
CA TYR A 76 -2.88 -3.14 -3.68
C TYR A 76 -2.22 -4.45 -4.10
N HIS A 77 -2.11 -5.38 -3.15
CA HIS A 77 -1.72 -6.75 -3.42
C HIS A 77 -2.87 -7.66 -3.00
N ASP A 78 -3.28 -8.54 -3.90
CA ASP A 78 -4.21 -9.60 -3.57
C ASP A 78 -3.45 -10.72 -2.85
N ILE A 79 -3.59 -10.80 -1.52
CA ILE A 79 -2.78 -11.68 -0.67
C ILE A 79 -3.43 -13.06 -0.51
N GLU A 80 -4.76 -13.13 -0.62
CA GLU A 80 -5.54 -14.36 -0.40
C GLU A 80 -6.61 -14.52 -1.48
N ASP A 81 -6.43 -15.54 -2.33
CA ASP A 81 -7.38 -15.89 -3.37
C ASP A 81 -8.54 -16.67 -2.73
N ASP A 82 -9.61 -15.98 -2.35
CA ASP A 82 -10.87 -16.61 -1.93
C ASP A 82 -11.65 -17.02 -3.18
N GLU A 83 -11.67 -18.32 -3.49
CA GLU A 83 -12.45 -18.87 -4.61
C GLU A 83 -13.96 -18.57 -4.53
N GLY A 84 -14.46 -18.13 -3.38
CA GLY A 84 -15.85 -17.75 -3.13
C GLY A 84 -16.16 -16.27 -3.34
N LEU A 85 -15.14 -15.39 -3.44
CA LEU A 85 -15.33 -13.94 -3.47
C LEU A 85 -14.34 -13.24 -4.41
N THR A 86 -14.86 -12.52 -5.40
CA THR A 86 -14.07 -11.65 -6.28
C THR A 86 -14.24 -10.20 -5.89
N CYS A 87 -13.13 -9.47 -5.83
CA CYS A 87 -13.07 -8.05 -5.52
C CYS A 87 -12.28 -7.31 -6.61
N ASN A 88 -12.90 -6.38 -7.30
CA ASN A 88 -12.26 -5.56 -8.32
C ASN A 88 -12.16 -4.11 -7.81
N LEU A 89 -10.95 -3.56 -7.76
CA LEU A 89 -10.72 -2.18 -7.34
C LEU A 89 -10.51 -1.28 -8.56
N SER A 90 -11.00 -0.03 -8.49
CA SER A 90 -10.78 0.98 -9.53
C SER A 90 -9.35 1.50 -9.56
N ILE A 91 -8.67 1.49 -8.41
CA ILE A 91 -7.31 1.97 -8.22
C ILE A 91 -6.53 0.88 -7.49
N THR A 92 -5.54 0.33 -8.17
CA THR A 92 -4.62 -0.69 -7.60
C THR A 92 -3.29 -0.09 -7.20
N GLU A 93 -2.88 1.02 -7.82
CA GLU A 93 -1.66 1.73 -7.49
C GLU A 93 -1.86 3.23 -7.65
N SER A 94 -1.33 4.02 -6.70
CA SER A 94 -1.40 5.48 -6.78
C SER A 94 -0.39 6.13 -5.85
N TYR A 95 0.04 7.35 -6.19
CA TYR A 95 0.64 8.25 -5.22
C TYR A 95 -0.45 8.99 -4.43
N ILE A 96 -0.13 9.38 -3.20
CA ILE A 96 -1.00 10.20 -2.34
C ILE A 96 -0.15 11.25 -1.62
N GLU A 97 -0.38 12.52 -1.90
CA GLU A 97 0.33 13.65 -1.32
C GLU A 97 -0.09 13.89 0.15
N PRO A 98 0.72 14.62 0.95
CA PRO A 98 0.34 15.01 2.30
C PRO A 98 -1.02 15.70 2.36
N GLY A 99 -1.93 15.20 3.18
CA GLY A 99 -3.29 15.72 3.33
C GLY A 99 -4.25 15.37 2.19
N GLU A 100 -3.79 14.68 1.15
CA GLU A 100 -4.65 14.25 0.03
C GLU A 100 -5.57 13.10 0.45
N GLU A 101 -6.75 13.07 -0.18
CA GLU A 101 -7.76 12.04 -0.02
C GLU A 101 -8.08 11.38 -1.37
N ILE A 102 -7.96 10.05 -1.42
CA ILE A 102 -8.25 9.24 -2.60
C ILE A 102 -9.45 8.36 -2.32
N THR A 103 -10.47 8.47 -3.15
CA THR A 103 -11.64 7.59 -3.07
C THR A 103 -11.45 6.41 -4.03
N ILE A 104 -11.52 5.19 -3.49
CA ILE A 104 -11.37 3.95 -4.22
C ILE A 104 -12.75 3.28 -4.33
N HIS A 105 -13.12 2.95 -5.55
CA HIS A 105 -14.31 2.14 -5.82
C HIS A 105 -13.91 0.67 -5.82
N ILE A 106 -14.74 -0.15 -5.18
CA ILE A 106 -14.57 -1.59 -5.15
C ILE A 106 -15.88 -2.28 -5.53
N GLU A 107 -15.80 -3.16 -6.51
CA GLU A 107 -16.87 -4.07 -6.91
C GLU A 107 -16.63 -5.42 -6.23
N ILE A 108 -17.59 -5.86 -5.42
CA ILE A 108 -17.52 -7.12 -4.68
C ILE A 108 -18.57 -8.07 -5.23
N LYS A 109 -18.18 -9.29 -5.60
CA LYS A 109 -19.08 -10.31 -6.15
C LYS A 109 -18.82 -11.66 -5.49
N ALA A 110 -19.86 -12.23 -4.88
CA ALA A 110 -19.83 -13.57 -4.32
C ALA A 110 -20.07 -14.63 -5.41
N LEU A 111 -19.22 -15.64 -5.47
CA LEU A 111 -19.29 -16.76 -6.43
C LEU A 111 -19.85 -18.03 -5.80
N LYS A 112 -19.71 -18.21 -4.48
CA LYS A 112 -20.18 -19.40 -3.74
C LYS A 112 -21.11 -19.00 -2.60
N LEU A 113 -22.00 -19.91 -2.19
CA LEU A 113 -22.79 -19.75 -0.97
C LEU A 113 -21.90 -19.90 0.27
N GLY A 114 -22.20 -19.15 1.32
CA GLY A 114 -21.49 -19.21 2.59
C GLY A 114 -21.11 -17.84 3.12
N LEU A 115 -20.48 -17.83 4.29
CA LEU A 115 -19.85 -16.65 4.84
C LEU A 115 -18.45 -16.53 4.23
N HIS A 116 -18.20 -15.44 3.50
CA HIS A 116 -16.89 -15.13 2.93
C HIS A 116 -16.31 -13.90 3.62
N SER A 117 -15.02 -13.92 3.87
CA SER A 117 -14.28 -12.79 4.44
C SER A 117 -12.95 -12.67 3.73
N LYS A 118 -12.73 -11.55 3.06
CA LYS A 118 -11.47 -11.27 2.37
C LYS A 118 -10.79 -10.07 3.02
N HIS A 119 -9.52 -10.22 3.34
CA HIS A 119 -8.67 -9.13 3.78
C HIS A 119 -8.12 -8.38 2.56
N LEU A 120 -8.87 -7.38 2.10
CA LEU A 120 -8.37 -6.28 1.24
C LEU A 120 -7.33 -5.50 2.01
#